data_AF-A0A6P2B3I0-F1
#
_entry.id   AF-A0A6P2B3I0-F1
#
_cell.length_a   1.000
_cell.length_b   1.000
_cell.length_c   1.000
_cell.angle_alpha   90.00
_cell.angle_beta   90.00
_cell.angle_gamma   90.00
#
_symmetry.space_group_name_H-M   'P 1'
#
loop_
_entity.id
_entity.type
_entity.pdbx_description
1 polymer ?
#
loop_
_entity_poly.entity_id
_entity_poly.type
_entity_poly.pdbx_seq_one_letter_code
_entity_poly.pdbx_strand_id
1 'polypeptide(L)'
;MRRNAIHLIFALILLGILPVAIAQDPPPDPTPDPFDVEAVPPEDVFEEFTPDFEIPPAEGEGEDDFAPEVLPEEPPAPEEPPPLPIIPNTLQILIEARIDLETLAATTLGASRPAGWSGSTDSIAPDFAVTIRVDLEILARSLVGETPPTGWFGVVPSSPYAIARDIRHDLELLVDALEIERPPNWAGTSPLLRCDRATQALILLLDDTTDFTLQADRTAPDFCSQATREAATFAERRVDSEMQSMVAASAQAAAEPRITQENAVGFINLSATARAGIMPVGERLELVARQPGDAATLVLVRGVGFELFVDYRNTNITPEQFLALRSVGGMRVDPRCSAAWCD
;
A
#
# COMPACT_ATOMS: atom_id res chain seq x y z
N MET A 1 -43.06 22.55 53.17
CA MET A 1 -43.59 21.24 52.76
C MET A 1 -44.40 21.39 51.47
N ARG A 2 -43.74 21.28 50.31
CA ARG A 2 -44.38 21.11 48.99
C ARG A 2 -43.46 20.18 48.19
N ARG A 3 -43.94 18.98 47.92
CA ARG A 3 -43.32 17.97 47.05
C ARG A 3 -44.43 17.40 46.16
N ASN A 4 -44.06 17.08 44.92
CA ASN A 4 -44.76 16.24 43.94
C ASN A 4 -45.73 16.94 42.99
N ALA A 5 -45.22 17.34 41.82
CA ALA A 5 -45.99 17.55 40.60
C ALA A 5 -45.10 17.42 39.35
N ILE A 6 -44.47 16.26 39.13
CA ILE A 6 -43.88 15.90 37.83
C ILE A 6 -44.04 14.40 37.63
N HIS A 7 -45.20 13.94 37.16
CA HIS A 7 -45.41 12.64 36.50
C HIS A 7 -46.84 12.63 35.91
N LEU A 8 -47.11 13.44 34.88
CA LEU A 8 -48.32 13.25 34.07
C LEU A 8 -48.24 13.92 32.68
N ILE A 9 -47.13 13.77 31.97
CA ILE A 9 -47.06 14.09 30.52
C ILE A 9 -46.19 13.02 29.85
N PHE A 10 -46.68 11.78 29.74
CA PHE A 10 -46.05 10.75 28.90
C PHE A 10 -47.06 9.68 28.44
N ALA A 11 -48.32 10.06 28.25
CA ALA A 11 -49.39 9.14 27.86
C ALA A 11 -50.35 9.79 26.86
N LEU A 12 -49.84 10.25 25.71
CA LEU A 12 -50.69 10.65 24.57
C LEU A 12 -49.90 10.84 23.24
N ILE A 13 -48.97 9.92 22.92
CA ILE A 13 -48.42 9.78 21.55
C ILE A 13 -48.39 8.27 21.24
N LEU A 14 -49.58 7.68 21.10
CA LEU A 14 -49.75 6.28 20.72
C LEU A 14 -51.10 6.12 20.01
N LEU A 15 -51.26 6.84 18.90
CA LEU A 15 -52.38 6.65 17.98
C LEU A 15 -52.02 7.23 16.61
N GLY A 16 -51.83 6.35 15.62
CA GLY A 16 -51.94 6.70 14.21
C GLY A 16 -50.67 6.62 13.35
N ILE A 17 -50.05 5.45 13.26
CA ILE A 17 -49.29 5.09 12.05
C ILE A 17 -49.92 3.81 11.50
N LEU A 18 -50.79 3.98 10.49
CA LEU A 18 -51.24 2.88 9.65
C LEU A 18 -50.06 2.43 8.78
N PRO A 19 -49.85 1.11 8.59
CA PRO A 19 -48.86 0.64 7.63
C PRO A 19 -49.32 1.01 6.22
N VAL A 20 -48.54 1.85 5.55
CA VAL A 20 -48.61 1.99 4.09
C VAL A 20 -48.04 0.71 3.51
N ALA A 21 -48.91 -0.11 2.89
CA ALA A 21 -48.47 -1.22 2.06
C ALA A 21 -47.77 -0.65 0.83
N ILE A 22 -46.44 -0.57 0.88
CA ILE A 22 -45.62 -0.33 -0.30
C ILE A 22 -45.69 -1.62 -1.11
N ALA A 23 -46.37 -1.58 -2.25
CA ALA A 23 -46.26 -2.61 -3.26
C ALA A 23 -44.79 -2.68 -3.66
N GLN A 24 -44.11 -3.76 -3.27
CA GLN A 24 -42.77 -4.05 -3.75
C GLN A 24 -42.91 -4.38 -5.23
N ASP A 25 -42.29 -3.56 -6.09
CA ASP A 25 -42.06 -3.95 -7.47
C ASP A 25 -41.35 -5.31 -7.47
N PRO A 26 -41.72 -6.24 -8.38
CA PRO A 26 -41.03 -7.51 -8.49
C PRO A 26 -39.54 -7.25 -8.70
N PRO A 27 -38.65 -8.04 -8.07
CA PRO A 27 -37.22 -7.88 -8.23
C PRO A 27 -36.88 -7.94 -9.73
N PRO A 28 -35.98 -7.06 -10.22
CA PRO A 28 -35.53 -7.12 -11.60
C PRO A 28 -34.98 -8.52 -11.89
N ASP A 29 -35.35 -9.03 -13.07
CA ASP A 29 -34.90 -10.33 -13.60
C ASP A 29 -33.36 -10.41 -13.47
N PRO A 30 -32.79 -11.47 -12.87
CA PRO A 30 -31.34 -11.58 -12.72
C PRO A 30 -30.70 -11.51 -14.10
N THR A 31 -29.88 -10.48 -14.31
CA THR A 31 -29.02 -10.41 -15.48
C THR A 31 -28.13 -11.66 -15.50
N PRO A 32 -28.05 -12.36 -16.65
CA PRO A 32 -27.21 -13.57 -16.75
C PRO A 32 -25.78 -13.23 -16.36
N ASP A 33 -25.21 -14.07 -15.50
CA ASP A 33 -23.84 -13.94 -15.00
C ASP A 33 -22.87 -14.05 -16.20
N PRO A 34 -22.06 -13.02 -16.51
CA PRO A 34 -21.08 -13.11 -17.58
C PRO A 34 -19.95 -14.13 -17.30
N PHE A 35 -19.94 -14.78 -16.13
CA PHE A 35 -18.96 -15.77 -15.72
C PHE A 35 -19.49 -17.20 -15.59
N ASP A 36 -20.67 -17.50 -16.15
CA ASP A 36 -21.13 -18.89 -16.31
C ASP A 36 -20.31 -19.58 -17.43
N VAL A 37 -19.02 -19.81 -17.14
CA VAL A 37 -18.13 -20.60 -17.97
C VAL A 37 -18.52 -22.05 -17.73
N GLU A 38 -19.24 -22.60 -18.70
CA GLU A 38 -19.52 -24.04 -18.82
C GLU A 38 -18.27 -24.84 -18.42
N ALA A 39 -18.42 -25.67 -17.39
CA ALA A 39 -17.35 -26.50 -16.87
C ALA A 39 -16.78 -27.37 -17.99
N VAL A 40 -15.57 -27.05 -18.43
CA VAL A 40 -14.81 -27.89 -19.35
C VAL A 40 -14.52 -29.20 -18.62
N PRO A 41 -14.98 -30.37 -19.13
CA PRO A 41 -14.68 -31.64 -18.51
C PRO A 41 -13.16 -31.87 -18.49
N PRO A 42 -12.61 -32.51 -17.45
CA PRO A 42 -11.19 -32.84 -17.40
C PRO A 42 -10.93 -33.94 -18.43
N GLU A 43 -10.48 -33.56 -19.63
CA GLU A 43 -9.91 -34.53 -20.56
C GLU A 43 -8.51 -34.91 -20.08
N ASP A 44 -8.45 -36.15 -19.60
CA ASP A 44 -7.28 -37.00 -19.45
C ASP A 44 -6.30 -36.89 -20.64
N VAL A 45 -5.19 -36.16 -20.50
CA VAL A 45 -3.93 -36.50 -21.19
C VAL A 45 -2.74 -35.91 -20.41
N PHE A 46 -2.30 -36.57 -19.34
CA PHE A 46 -0.89 -36.50 -18.95
C PHE A 46 -0.20 -37.69 -19.62
N GLU A 47 0.23 -37.49 -20.86
CA GLU A 47 1.17 -38.40 -21.51
C GLU A 47 2.50 -38.33 -20.73
N GLU A 48 2.84 -39.47 -20.16
CA GLU A 48 4.06 -39.75 -19.42
C GLU A 48 5.26 -39.58 -20.38
N PHE A 49 5.84 -38.38 -20.39
CA PHE A 49 7.06 -38.09 -21.14
C PHE A 49 8.23 -38.82 -20.48
N THR A 50 8.48 -40.06 -20.92
CA THR A 50 9.70 -40.80 -20.65
C THR A 50 10.66 -40.50 -21.81
N PRO A 51 11.65 -39.60 -21.65
CA PRO A 51 12.67 -39.46 -22.67
C PRO A 51 13.51 -40.74 -22.66
N ASP A 52 13.34 -41.58 -23.68
CA ASP A 52 14.24 -42.68 -24.02
C ASP A 52 15.62 -42.09 -24.33
N PHE A 53 16.45 -42.01 -23.29
CA PHE A 53 17.85 -41.65 -23.42
C PHE A 53 18.63 -42.91 -23.78
N GLU A 54 18.75 -43.19 -25.08
CA GLU A 54 19.68 -44.19 -25.59
C GLU A 54 21.11 -43.75 -25.26
N ILE A 55 21.73 -44.42 -24.29
CA ILE A 55 23.15 -44.28 -23.96
C ILE A 55 23.92 -44.92 -25.13
N PRO A 56 24.69 -44.15 -25.92
CA PRO A 56 25.50 -44.72 -26.99
C PRO A 56 26.59 -45.64 -26.41
N PRO A 57 26.97 -46.70 -27.14
CA PRO A 57 28.00 -47.63 -26.71
C PRO A 57 29.35 -46.90 -26.57
N ALA A 58 30.01 -47.15 -25.44
CA ALA A 58 31.35 -46.66 -25.16
C ALA A 58 32.36 -47.26 -26.15
N GLU A 59 32.72 -46.48 -27.17
CA GLU A 59 33.84 -46.78 -28.06
C GLU A 59 35.11 -46.08 -27.58
N GLY A 60 36.16 -46.89 -27.41
CA GLY A 60 37.52 -46.48 -27.73
C GLY A 60 38.32 -45.80 -26.62
N GLU A 61 39.10 -46.62 -25.90
CA GLU A 61 40.28 -46.19 -25.17
C GLU A 61 41.29 -45.57 -26.13
N GLY A 62 41.27 -44.24 -26.25
CA GLY A 62 42.35 -43.43 -26.80
C GLY A 62 43.08 -42.77 -25.64
N GLU A 63 44.34 -43.17 -25.39
CA GLU A 63 45.30 -42.39 -24.62
C GLU A 63 45.60 -41.09 -25.38
N ASP A 64 44.68 -40.14 -25.32
CA ASP A 64 44.93 -38.77 -25.76
C ASP A 64 45.35 -37.91 -24.58
N ASP A 65 46.45 -37.22 -24.82
CA ASP A 65 47.19 -36.31 -23.96
C ASP A 65 46.30 -35.08 -23.64
N PHE A 66 45.35 -35.23 -22.72
CA PHE A 66 44.51 -34.15 -22.25
C PHE A 66 45.34 -33.18 -21.42
N ALA A 67 45.78 -32.10 -22.09
CA ALA A 67 46.01 -30.83 -21.41
C ALA A 67 44.82 -30.55 -20.48
N PRO A 68 45.05 -30.08 -19.24
CA PRO A 68 43.98 -29.92 -18.25
C PRO A 68 42.88 -29.02 -18.84
N GLU A 69 41.74 -29.64 -19.16
CA GLU A 69 40.55 -28.93 -19.55
C GLU A 69 40.10 -28.12 -18.33
N VAL A 70 40.37 -26.82 -18.39
CA VAL A 70 39.94 -25.85 -17.38
C VAL A 70 38.42 -25.83 -17.47
N LEU A 71 37.77 -26.67 -16.66
CA LEU A 71 36.34 -26.60 -16.41
C LEU A 71 36.01 -25.14 -16.10
N PRO A 72 35.09 -24.51 -16.85
CA PRO A 72 34.69 -23.14 -16.55
C PRO A 72 34.24 -23.11 -15.09
N GLU A 73 34.87 -22.25 -14.30
CA GLU A 73 34.51 -22.02 -12.90
C GLU A 73 32.99 -21.90 -12.82
N GLU A 74 32.38 -22.79 -12.05
CA GLU A 74 30.96 -22.74 -11.74
C GLU A 74 30.66 -21.31 -11.28
N PRO A 75 29.74 -20.58 -11.94
CA PRO A 75 29.46 -19.21 -11.58
C PRO A 75 29.16 -19.17 -10.08
N PRO A 76 29.78 -18.23 -9.33
CA PRO A 76 29.67 -18.21 -7.89
C PRO A 76 28.19 -18.31 -7.51
N ALA A 77 27.87 -19.28 -6.64
CA ALA A 77 26.53 -19.45 -6.12
C ALA A 77 26.00 -18.07 -5.72
N PRO A 78 24.76 -17.69 -6.11
CA PRO A 78 24.21 -16.39 -5.79
C PRO A 78 24.44 -16.14 -4.30
N GLU A 79 25.19 -15.09 -3.96
CA GLU A 79 25.40 -14.72 -2.56
C GLU A 79 24.04 -14.66 -1.89
N GLU A 80 23.86 -15.50 -0.86
CA GLU A 80 22.64 -15.54 -0.09
C GLU A 80 22.40 -14.10 0.42
N PRO A 81 21.25 -13.48 0.09
CA PRO A 81 21.04 -12.08 0.39
C PRO A 81 21.25 -11.87 1.89
N PRO A 82 21.96 -10.80 2.29
CA PRO A 82 22.27 -10.58 3.69
C PRO A 82 20.98 -10.63 4.52
N PRO A 83 20.99 -11.28 5.70
CA PRO A 83 19.81 -11.42 6.52
C PRO A 83 19.23 -10.03 6.77
N LEU A 84 17.96 -9.83 6.40
CA LEU A 84 17.30 -8.55 6.53
C LEU A 84 17.35 -8.11 7.99
N PRO A 85 17.67 -6.83 8.28
CA PRO A 85 17.72 -6.33 9.65
C PRO A 85 16.35 -6.54 10.31
N ILE A 86 16.36 -7.19 11.47
CA ILE A 86 15.17 -7.36 12.29
C ILE A 86 14.74 -5.98 12.78
N ILE A 87 13.61 -5.48 12.24
CA ILE A 87 13.01 -4.23 12.70
C ILE A 87 12.71 -4.39 14.21
N PRO A 88 13.10 -3.46 15.09
CA PRO A 88 13.07 -3.63 16.56
C PRO A 88 11.74 -4.13 17.14
N ASN A 89 10.62 -3.91 16.46
CA ASN A 89 9.30 -4.36 16.88
C ASN A 89 8.99 -5.83 16.50
N THR A 90 9.64 -6.38 15.47
CA THR A 90 9.36 -7.73 14.95
C THR A 90 9.68 -8.82 15.98
N LEU A 91 10.89 -8.77 16.57
CA LEU A 91 11.33 -9.76 17.54
C LEU A 91 10.46 -9.72 18.80
N GLN A 92 10.07 -8.52 19.25
CA GLN A 92 9.20 -8.36 20.40
C GLN A 92 7.83 -9.03 20.17
N ILE A 93 7.22 -8.82 19.00
CA ILE A 93 5.94 -9.48 18.64
C ILE A 93 6.08 -11.01 18.68
N LEU A 94 7.18 -11.56 18.17
CA LEU A 94 7.43 -13.01 18.17
C LEU A 94 7.64 -13.56 19.58
N ILE A 95 8.41 -12.85 20.42
CA ILE A 95 8.64 -13.25 21.81
C ILE A 95 7.31 -13.28 22.58
N GLU A 96 6.51 -12.22 22.46
CA GLU A 96 5.20 -12.16 23.09
C GLU A 96 4.28 -13.28 22.56
N ALA A 97 4.29 -13.53 21.24
CA ALA A 97 3.46 -14.57 20.64
C ALA A 97 3.87 -15.96 21.14
N ARG A 98 5.18 -16.20 21.33
CA ARG A 98 5.68 -17.45 21.92
C ARG A 98 5.18 -17.63 23.35
N ILE A 99 5.28 -16.59 24.17
CA ILE A 99 4.87 -16.63 25.58
C ILE A 99 3.36 -16.90 25.68
N ASP A 100 2.56 -16.21 24.87
CA ASP A 100 1.12 -16.36 24.84
C ASP A 100 0.70 -17.73 24.31
N LEU A 101 1.38 -18.24 23.27
CA LEU A 101 1.17 -19.59 22.74
C LEU A 101 1.44 -20.68 23.80
N GLU A 102 2.55 -20.57 24.53
CA GLU A 102 2.87 -21.50 25.63
C GLU A 102 1.87 -21.40 26.78
N THR A 103 1.42 -20.18 27.09
CA THR A 103 0.41 -19.94 28.13
C THR A 103 -0.92 -20.57 27.72
N LEU A 104 -1.35 -20.37 26.46
CA LEU A 104 -2.56 -20.99 25.93
C LEU A 104 -2.49 -22.52 25.96
N ALA A 105 -1.37 -23.09 25.51
CA ALA A 105 -1.14 -24.53 25.55
C ALA A 105 -1.17 -25.07 26.99
N ALA A 106 -0.55 -24.36 27.94
CA ALA A 106 -0.58 -24.76 29.35
C ALA A 106 -2.00 -24.68 29.95
N THR A 107 -2.77 -23.64 29.62
CA THR A 107 -4.14 -23.48 30.10
C THR A 107 -5.09 -24.54 29.54
N THR A 108 -4.93 -24.92 28.27
CA THR A 108 -5.84 -25.82 27.57
C THR A 108 -5.44 -27.30 27.68
N LEU A 109 -4.14 -27.61 27.65
CA LEU A 109 -3.60 -28.97 27.64
C LEU A 109 -2.83 -29.35 28.92
N GLY A 110 -2.64 -28.41 29.84
CA GLY A 110 -1.83 -28.61 31.05
C GLY A 110 -0.35 -28.80 30.73
N ALA A 111 0.25 -29.81 31.35
CA ALA A 111 1.66 -30.17 31.13
C ALA A 111 1.90 -30.94 29.82
N SER A 112 0.83 -31.41 29.16
CA SER A 112 0.95 -32.19 27.92
C SER A 112 1.25 -31.29 26.73
N ARG A 113 2.00 -31.79 25.76
CA ARG A 113 2.24 -31.12 24.47
C ARG A 113 1.89 -32.06 23.32
N PRO A 114 1.27 -31.55 22.24
CA PRO A 114 0.99 -32.38 21.07
C PRO A 114 2.29 -32.90 20.41
N ALA A 115 2.16 -33.97 19.63
CA ALA A 115 3.30 -34.51 18.87
C ALA A 115 3.84 -33.47 17.88
N GLY A 116 5.16 -33.33 17.81
CA GLY A 116 5.84 -32.36 16.94
C GLY A 116 6.00 -30.96 17.54
N TRP A 117 5.57 -30.72 18.78
CA TRP A 117 5.80 -29.45 19.48
C TRP A 117 7.30 -29.17 19.66
N SER A 118 7.77 -28.07 19.09
CA SER A 118 9.17 -27.66 19.18
C SER A 118 9.53 -27.19 20.59
N GLY A 119 8.65 -26.44 21.25
CA GLY A 119 8.93 -25.87 22.56
C GLY A 119 10.03 -24.79 22.56
N SER A 120 10.46 -24.29 21.40
CA SER A 120 11.66 -23.44 21.32
C SER A 120 11.47 -22.11 22.03
N THR A 121 12.42 -21.77 22.91
CA THR A 121 12.50 -20.49 23.62
C THR A 121 13.70 -19.65 23.21
N ASP A 122 14.49 -20.12 22.24
CA ASP A 122 15.67 -19.40 21.73
C ASP A 122 15.23 -18.33 20.72
N SER A 123 15.05 -17.10 21.22
CA SER A 123 14.56 -15.97 20.43
C SER A 123 15.57 -15.41 19.43
N ILE A 124 16.85 -15.81 19.51
CA ILE A 124 17.88 -15.40 18.55
C ILE A 124 18.11 -16.45 17.46
N ALA A 125 17.44 -17.60 17.55
CA ALA A 125 17.52 -18.64 16.53
C ALA A 125 16.93 -18.13 15.19
N PRO A 126 17.58 -18.39 14.05
CA PRO A 126 17.10 -17.90 12.74
C PRO A 126 15.74 -18.47 12.35
N ASP A 127 15.35 -19.62 12.90
CA ASP A 127 14.09 -20.32 12.68
C ASP A 127 13.02 -20.02 13.75
N PHE A 128 13.26 -19.06 14.67
CA PHE A 128 12.34 -18.78 15.78
C PHE A 128 10.90 -18.50 15.32
N ALA A 129 10.71 -17.67 14.29
CA ALA A 129 9.38 -17.42 13.73
C ALA A 129 8.71 -18.68 13.16
N VAL A 130 9.49 -19.54 12.49
CA VAL A 130 9.00 -20.79 11.88
C VAL A 130 8.56 -21.76 12.97
N THR A 131 9.36 -21.93 14.02
CA THR A 131 9.02 -22.84 15.14
C THR A 131 7.76 -22.38 15.89
N ILE A 132 7.58 -21.08 16.12
CA ILE A 132 6.33 -20.55 16.71
C ILE A 132 5.14 -20.85 15.80
N ARG A 133 5.28 -20.62 14.49
CA ARG A 133 4.22 -20.90 13.52
C ARG A 133 3.84 -22.38 13.52
N VAL A 134 4.81 -23.27 13.45
CA VAL A 134 4.56 -24.73 13.49
C VAL A 134 3.82 -25.13 14.76
N ASP A 135 4.28 -24.66 15.92
CA ASP A 135 3.63 -24.95 17.20
C ASP A 135 2.19 -24.39 17.24
N LEU A 136 1.95 -23.19 16.70
CA LEU A 136 0.62 -22.60 16.60
C LEU A 136 -0.33 -23.44 15.72
N GLU A 137 0.12 -23.89 14.55
CA GLU A 137 -0.67 -24.76 13.67
C GLU A 137 -1.00 -26.10 14.34
N ILE A 138 -0.03 -26.70 15.03
CA ILE A 138 -0.22 -27.94 15.79
C ILE A 138 -1.22 -27.73 16.92
N LEU A 139 -1.10 -26.63 17.68
CA LEU A 139 -2.03 -26.31 18.76
C LEU A 139 -3.44 -26.12 18.21
N ALA A 140 -3.59 -25.31 17.16
CA ALA A 140 -4.87 -25.05 16.52
C ALA A 140 -5.56 -26.35 16.11
N ARG A 141 -4.85 -27.24 15.40
CA ARG A 141 -5.41 -28.55 15.02
C ARG A 141 -5.81 -29.40 16.21
N SER A 142 -5.03 -29.37 17.30
CA SER A 142 -5.34 -30.13 18.50
C SER A 142 -6.56 -29.61 19.26
N LEU A 143 -6.85 -28.31 19.19
CA LEU A 143 -7.90 -27.66 19.97
C LEU A 143 -9.21 -27.47 19.18
N VAL A 144 -9.14 -27.07 17.90
CA VAL A 144 -10.31 -26.77 17.06
C VAL A 144 -10.51 -27.74 15.89
N GLY A 145 -9.56 -28.67 15.67
CA GLY A 145 -9.62 -29.67 14.60
C GLY A 145 -8.95 -29.23 13.29
N GLU A 146 -9.16 -30.00 12.22
CA GLU A 146 -8.48 -29.80 10.93
C GLU A 146 -8.89 -28.51 10.20
N THR A 147 -10.07 -27.96 10.52
CA THR A 147 -10.55 -26.71 9.92
C THR A 147 -10.15 -25.54 10.82
N PRO A 148 -9.27 -24.64 10.35
CA PRO A 148 -8.87 -23.50 11.16
C PRO A 148 -10.02 -22.49 11.33
N PRO A 149 -9.92 -21.57 12.30
CA PRO A 149 -10.89 -20.49 12.47
C PRO A 149 -11.07 -19.64 11.20
N THR A 150 -12.26 -19.06 11.02
CA THR A 150 -12.49 -18.11 9.93
C THR A 150 -11.51 -16.94 10.01
N GLY A 151 -10.87 -16.62 8.89
CA GLY A 151 -9.88 -15.53 8.82
C GLY A 151 -8.44 -15.96 9.12
N TRP A 152 -8.21 -17.25 9.43
CA TRP A 152 -6.86 -17.79 9.63
C TRP A 152 -5.97 -17.56 8.41
N PHE A 153 -4.80 -16.97 8.63
CA PHE A 153 -3.83 -16.70 7.58
C PHE A 153 -2.94 -17.90 7.29
N GLY A 154 -2.50 -18.60 8.33
CA GLY A 154 -1.62 -19.76 8.21
C GLY A 154 -0.21 -19.41 7.71
N VAL A 155 0.44 -20.38 7.05
CA VAL A 155 1.81 -20.24 6.55
C VAL A 155 1.80 -19.54 5.20
N VAL A 156 2.17 -18.25 5.19
CA VAL A 156 2.35 -17.47 3.96
C VAL A 156 3.76 -16.88 3.93
N PRO A 157 4.57 -17.16 2.90
CA PRO A 157 5.87 -16.52 2.73
C PRO A 157 5.72 -15.00 2.65
N SER A 158 6.42 -14.26 3.50
CA SER A 158 6.34 -12.80 3.56
C SER A 158 7.57 -12.20 4.25
N SER A 159 7.58 -10.89 4.47
CA SER A 159 8.63 -10.24 5.26
C SER A 159 8.62 -10.72 6.72
N PRO A 160 9.75 -10.68 7.44
CA PRO A 160 9.80 -11.09 8.84
C PRO A 160 8.76 -10.40 9.73
N TYR A 161 8.52 -9.10 9.49
CA TYR A 161 7.52 -8.34 10.21
C TYR A 161 6.08 -8.78 9.89
N ALA A 162 5.78 -9.07 8.62
CA ALA A 162 4.47 -9.59 8.24
C ALA A 162 4.22 -10.99 8.85
N ILE A 163 5.21 -11.87 8.83
CA ILE A 163 5.13 -13.19 9.46
C ILE A 163 4.82 -13.06 10.96
N ALA A 164 5.53 -12.18 11.68
CA ALA A 164 5.28 -11.96 13.10
C ALA A 164 3.85 -11.47 13.38
N ARG A 165 3.33 -10.54 12.56
CA ARG A 165 1.94 -10.06 12.67
C ARG A 165 0.93 -11.16 12.37
N ASP A 166 1.18 -11.98 11.36
CA ASP A 166 0.29 -13.08 10.98
C ASP A 166 0.22 -14.15 12.08
N ILE A 167 1.37 -14.52 12.67
CA ILE A 167 1.41 -15.46 13.81
C ILE A 167 0.57 -14.92 14.97
N ARG A 168 0.75 -13.64 15.27
CA ARG A 168 0.01 -12.99 16.35
C ARG A 168 -1.49 -12.92 16.04
N HIS A 169 -1.87 -12.59 14.81
CA HIS A 169 -3.26 -12.57 14.37
C HIS A 169 -3.94 -13.92 14.58
N ASP A 170 -3.33 -14.98 14.06
CA ASP A 170 -3.87 -16.33 14.13
C ASP A 170 -3.96 -16.82 15.58
N LEU A 171 -2.98 -16.50 16.43
CA LEU A 171 -3.05 -16.81 17.86
C LEU A 171 -4.24 -16.14 18.56
N GLU A 172 -4.54 -14.88 18.25
CA GLU A 172 -5.73 -14.20 18.80
C GLU A 172 -7.04 -14.82 18.28
N LEU A 173 -7.09 -15.18 16.99
CA LEU A 173 -8.25 -15.88 16.42
C LEU A 173 -8.46 -17.25 17.07
N LEU A 174 -7.38 -17.98 17.37
CA LEU A 174 -7.47 -19.27 18.08
C LEU A 174 -8.10 -19.09 19.46
N VAL A 175 -7.65 -18.09 20.23
CA VAL A 175 -8.25 -17.81 21.55
C VAL A 175 -9.72 -17.44 21.43
N ASP A 176 -10.06 -16.57 20.48
CA ASP A 176 -11.45 -16.15 20.26
C ASP A 176 -12.33 -17.34 19.85
N ALA A 177 -11.83 -18.25 19.01
CA ALA A 177 -12.55 -19.45 18.57
C ALA A 177 -12.79 -20.47 19.70
N LEU A 178 -11.96 -20.45 20.75
CA LEU A 178 -12.14 -21.31 21.93
C LEU A 178 -13.17 -20.74 22.91
N GLU A 179 -13.65 -19.51 22.69
CA GLU A 179 -14.57 -18.79 23.57
C GLU A 179 -14.10 -18.73 25.04
N ILE A 180 -12.77 -18.73 25.25
CA ILE A 180 -12.17 -18.63 26.58
C ILE A 180 -11.77 -17.18 26.89
N GLU A 181 -11.75 -16.86 28.19
CA GLU A 181 -11.11 -15.64 28.64
C GLU A 181 -9.59 -15.76 28.40
N ARG A 182 -8.98 -14.67 27.92
CA ARG A 182 -7.52 -14.61 27.72
C ARG A 182 -6.82 -14.91 29.05
N PRO A 183 -5.83 -15.82 29.07
CA PRO A 183 -5.14 -16.19 30.31
C PRO A 183 -4.49 -15.01 31.05
N PRO A 184 -4.23 -15.14 32.36
CA PRO A 184 -3.43 -14.15 33.09
C PRO A 184 -2.06 -13.95 32.45
N ASN A 185 -1.59 -12.69 32.38
CA ASN A 185 -0.35 -12.30 31.71
C ASN A 185 -0.33 -12.57 30.20
N TRP A 186 -1.49 -12.76 29.57
CA TRP A 186 -1.59 -12.61 28.13
C TRP A 186 -0.99 -11.26 27.77
N ALA A 187 0.18 -11.26 27.12
CA ALA A 187 0.82 -10.02 26.73
C ALA A 187 -0.19 -9.20 25.93
N GLY A 188 -0.96 -9.91 25.10
CA GLY A 188 -1.83 -9.30 24.14
C GLY A 188 -0.99 -8.42 23.23
N THR A 189 -1.64 -7.73 22.34
CA THR A 189 -0.94 -6.75 21.52
C THR A 189 -1.91 -5.66 21.13
N SER A 190 -1.45 -4.73 20.31
CA SER A 190 -2.33 -3.78 19.65
C SER A 190 -3.55 -4.50 19.07
N PRO A 191 -4.79 -4.12 19.41
CA PRO A 191 -5.99 -4.72 18.84
C PRO A 191 -6.01 -4.72 17.30
N LEU A 192 -5.18 -3.87 16.68
CA LEU A 192 -4.92 -3.87 15.25
C LEU A 192 -4.44 -5.23 14.72
N LEU A 193 -3.64 -5.98 15.47
CA LEU A 193 -3.13 -7.28 15.01
C LEU A 193 -4.21 -8.36 14.96
N ARG A 194 -5.41 -8.13 15.52
CA ARG A 194 -6.59 -9.00 15.34
C ARG A 194 -7.31 -8.76 14.02
N CYS A 195 -6.99 -7.68 13.31
CA CYS A 195 -7.67 -7.30 12.08
C CYS A 195 -7.07 -8.01 10.86
N ASP A 196 -7.78 -8.00 9.74
CA ASP A 196 -7.28 -8.60 8.49
C ASP A 196 -6.01 -7.89 7.97
N ARG A 197 -5.26 -8.55 7.08
CA ARG A 197 -4.01 -8.01 6.54
C ARG A 197 -4.17 -6.65 5.85
N ALA A 198 -5.27 -6.44 5.12
CA ALA A 198 -5.48 -5.22 4.36
C ALA A 198 -5.68 -4.04 5.30
N THR A 199 -6.49 -4.22 6.34
CA THR A 199 -6.71 -3.22 7.41
C THR A 199 -5.41 -2.88 8.13
N GLN A 200 -4.64 -3.90 8.53
CA GLN A 200 -3.36 -3.65 9.19
C GLN A 200 -2.37 -2.91 8.28
N ALA A 201 -2.26 -3.33 7.00
CA ALA A 201 -1.34 -2.71 6.05
C ALA A 201 -1.73 -1.26 5.73
N LEU A 202 -3.02 -0.98 5.54
CA LEU A 202 -3.52 0.36 5.28
C LEU A 202 -3.21 1.30 6.46
N ILE A 203 -3.50 0.87 7.69
CA ILE A 203 -3.26 1.70 8.88
C ILE A 203 -1.78 1.98 9.07
N LEU A 204 -0.91 0.97 8.90
CA LEU A 204 0.54 1.16 8.99
C LEU A 204 1.06 2.13 7.91
N LEU A 205 0.55 2.02 6.68
CA LEU A 205 0.92 2.93 5.60
C LEU A 205 0.49 4.37 5.90
N LEU A 206 -0.75 4.56 6.37
CA LEU A 206 -1.28 5.88 6.69
C LEU A 206 -0.53 6.51 7.87
N ASP A 207 -0.25 5.75 8.93
CA ASP A 207 0.50 6.21 10.11
C ASP A 207 1.94 6.64 9.77
N ASP A 208 2.59 5.96 8.82
CA ASP A 208 3.97 6.29 8.40
C ASP A 208 4.03 7.49 7.42
N THR A 209 3.03 7.63 6.55
CA THR A 209 3.09 8.60 5.43
C THR A 209 2.25 9.86 5.66
N THR A 210 1.40 9.90 6.68
CA THR A 210 0.46 11.00 6.91
C THR A 210 0.35 11.36 8.40
N ASP A 211 -0.53 12.31 8.72
CA ASP A 211 -0.93 12.68 10.09
C ASP A 211 -2.12 11.84 10.60
N PHE A 212 -2.45 10.73 9.91
CA PHE A 212 -3.50 9.82 10.34
C PHE A 212 -3.22 9.28 11.74
N THR A 213 -4.22 9.36 12.63
CA THR A 213 -4.17 8.71 13.94
C THR A 213 -5.48 7.97 14.15
N LEU A 214 -5.40 6.65 14.29
CA LEU A 214 -6.56 5.80 14.50
C LEU A 214 -7.30 6.15 15.81
N GLN A 215 -8.57 6.56 15.72
CA GLN A 215 -9.44 6.93 16.84
C GLN A 215 -10.40 5.82 17.29
N ALA A 216 -10.55 4.75 16.50
CA ALA A 216 -11.39 3.60 16.82
C ALA A 216 -11.16 3.09 18.25
N ASP A 217 -12.24 2.79 18.96
CA ASP A 217 -12.18 2.30 20.34
C ASP A 217 -11.55 0.90 20.39
N ARG A 218 -10.31 0.85 20.87
CA ARG A 218 -9.48 -0.35 20.99
C ARG A 218 -10.08 -1.45 21.86
N THR A 219 -11.08 -1.13 22.68
CA THR A 219 -11.77 -2.08 23.55
C THR A 219 -13.09 -2.59 22.96
N ALA A 220 -13.54 -1.99 21.85
CA ALA A 220 -14.81 -2.36 21.23
C ALA A 220 -14.72 -3.76 20.57
N PRO A 221 -15.79 -4.58 20.66
CA PRO A 221 -15.81 -5.89 20.03
C PRO A 221 -15.75 -5.82 18.49
N ASP A 222 -16.22 -4.72 17.88
CA ASP A 222 -16.15 -4.47 16.44
C ASP A 222 -14.99 -3.55 16.04
N PHE A 223 -13.94 -3.46 16.88
CA PHE A 223 -12.78 -2.59 16.66
C PHE A 223 -12.21 -2.68 15.24
N CYS A 224 -12.02 -3.89 14.69
CA CYS A 224 -11.46 -4.04 13.34
C CYS A 224 -12.34 -3.44 12.25
N SER A 225 -13.65 -3.59 12.37
CA SER A 225 -14.61 -2.97 11.45
C SER A 225 -14.59 -1.44 11.58
N GLN A 226 -14.48 -0.91 12.81
CA GLN A 226 -14.34 0.53 13.04
C GLN A 226 -13.04 1.07 12.42
N ALA A 227 -11.93 0.38 12.68
CA ALA A 227 -10.61 0.77 12.20
C ALA A 227 -10.52 0.74 10.67
N THR A 228 -11.09 -0.29 10.04
CA THR A 228 -11.20 -0.40 8.58
C THR A 228 -11.94 0.79 7.99
N ARG A 229 -13.14 1.10 8.51
CA ARG A 229 -13.97 2.20 8.02
C ARG A 229 -13.28 3.55 8.18
N GLU A 230 -12.66 3.77 9.34
CA GLU A 230 -11.97 5.03 9.62
C GLU A 230 -10.77 5.24 8.69
N ALA A 231 -9.90 4.23 8.55
CA ALA A 231 -8.74 4.27 7.67
C ALA A 231 -9.15 4.45 6.20
N ALA A 232 -10.17 3.72 5.73
CA ALA A 232 -10.70 3.86 4.37
C ALA A 232 -11.27 5.26 4.12
N THR A 233 -12.11 5.78 5.03
CA THR A 233 -12.70 7.13 4.91
C THR A 233 -11.63 8.22 4.91
N PHE A 234 -10.55 8.04 5.68
CA PHE A 234 -9.42 8.95 5.66
C PHE A 234 -8.70 8.92 4.30
N ALA A 235 -8.38 7.72 3.80
CA ALA A 235 -7.71 7.54 2.52
C ALA A 235 -8.53 8.14 1.36
N GLU A 236 -9.85 7.90 1.33
CA GLU A 236 -10.77 8.46 0.33
C GLU A 236 -10.76 9.99 0.35
N ARG A 237 -10.94 10.61 1.53
CA ARG A 237 -10.91 12.08 1.66
C ARG A 237 -9.58 12.68 1.21
N ARG A 238 -8.48 11.97 1.46
CA ARG A 238 -7.15 12.44 1.04
C ARG A 238 -7.02 12.43 -0.47
N VAL A 239 -7.40 11.33 -1.13
CA VAL A 239 -7.37 11.20 -2.59
C VAL A 239 -8.29 12.25 -3.23
N ASP A 240 -9.49 12.46 -2.70
CA ASP A 240 -10.41 13.49 -3.19
C ASP A 240 -9.83 14.89 -3.08
N SER A 241 -9.19 15.21 -1.95
CA SER A 241 -8.52 16.50 -1.73
C SER A 241 -7.37 16.72 -2.71
N GLU A 242 -6.56 15.68 -2.99
CA GLU A 242 -5.48 15.76 -3.98
C GLU A 242 -6.02 15.93 -5.38
N MET A 243 -7.04 15.15 -5.76
CA MET A 243 -7.67 15.26 -7.06
C MET A 243 -8.32 16.63 -7.25
N GLN A 244 -9.00 17.18 -6.25
CA GLN A 244 -9.55 18.54 -6.30
C GLN A 244 -8.45 19.59 -6.42
N SER A 245 -7.32 19.43 -5.72
CA SER A 245 -6.16 20.30 -5.85
C SER A 245 -5.56 20.25 -7.26
N MET A 246 -5.44 19.05 -7.83
CA MET A 246 -4.97 18.84 -9.21
C MET A 246 -5.94 19.44 -10.24
N VAL A 247 -7.25 19.23 -10.07
CA VAL A 247 -8.28 19.79 -10.95
C VAL A 247 -8.29 21.32 -10.84
N ALA A 248 -8.22 21.89 -9.64
CA ALA A 248 -8.12 23.33 -9.45
C ALA A 248 -6.86 23.91 -10.10
N ALA A 249 -5.71 23.24 -9.94
CA ALA A 249 -4.47 23.60 -10.63
C ALA A 249 -4.64 23.53 -12.15
N SER A 250 -5.33 22.51 -12.68
CA SER A 250 -5.60 22.37 -14.12
C SER A 250 -6.58 23.44 -14.67
N ALA A 251 -7.57 23.83 -13.88
CA ALA A 251 -8.51 24.89 -14.25
C ALA A 251 -7.83 26.26 -14.23
N GLN A 252 -6.89 26.48 -13.30
CA GLN A 252 -6.05 27.68 -13.25
C GLN A 252 -5.04 27.71 -14.40
N ALA A 253 -4.54 26.54 -14.80
CA ALA A 253 -3.73 26.32 -16.00
C ALA A 253 -4.49 26.60 -17.32
N ALA A 254 -5.82 26.49 -17.34
CA ALA A 254 -6.64 26.84 -18.51
C ALA A 254 -6.81 28.36 -18.71
N ALA A 255 -6.36 29.20 -17.75
CA ALA A 255 -6.28 30.63 -17.97
C ALA A 255 -5.13 30.96 -18.93
N GLU A 256 -5.40 31.78 -19.96
CA GLU A 256 -4.36 32.25 -20.90
C GLU A 256 -3.10 32.69 -20.14
N PRO A 257 -1.92 32.12 -20.44
CA PRO A 257 -0.68 32.45 -19.75
C PRO A 257 -0.38 33.95 -19.81
N ARG A 258 -0.01 34.53 -18.67
CA ARG A 258 0.26 35.95 -18.51
C ARG A 258 1.24 36.23 -17.38
N ILE A 259 1.87 37.39 -17.45
CA ILE A 259 2.71 37.92 -16.37
C ILE A 259 1.85 38.30 -15.16
N THR A 260 2.28 37.90 -13.96
CA THR A 260 1.57 38.15 -12.70
C THR A 260 2.32 39.05 -11.73
N GLN A 261 3.62 39.29 -11.94
CA GLN A 261 4.47 40.08 -11.05
C GLN A 261 4.99 41.36 -11.73
N GLU A 262 5.09 42.45 -10.98
CA GLU A 262 5.48 43.79 -11.48
C GLU A 262 6.96 43.90 -11.91
N ASN A 263 7.80 42.96 -11.47
CA ASN A 263 9.23 42.92 -11.73
C ASN A 263 9.63 41.71 -12.59
N ALA A 264 8.73 41.21 -13.42
CA ALA A 264 9.01 40.09 -14.32
C ALA A 264 10.03 40.50 -15.39
N VAL A 265 11.28 40.07 -15.25
CA VAL A 265 12.34 40.39 -16.22
C VAL A 265 12.33 39.38 -17.37
N GLY A 266 12.36 39.91 -18.59
CA GLY A 266 12.58 39.11 -19.81
C GLY A 266 14.07 39.09 -20.20
N PHE A 267 14.56 37.95 -20.66
CA PHE A 267 15.96 37.73 -21.04
C PHE A 267 16.07 37.24 -22.48
N ILE A 268 17.10 37.70 -23.22
CA ILE A 268 17.39 37.21 -24.58
C ILE A 268 18.24 35.93 -24.59
N ASN A 269 18.63 35.40 -23.43
CA ASN A 269 19.42 34.17 -23.34
C ASN A 269 19.01 33.27 -22.17
N LEU A 270 19.37 31.98 -22.28
CA LEU A 270 19.06 30.94 -21.30
C LEU A 270 19.83 31.06 -19.98
N SER A 271 20.90 31.84 -19.96
CA SER A 271 21.69 32.10 -18.75
C SER A 271 21.15 33.27 -17.93
N ALA A 272 20.07 33.92 -18.38
CA ALA A 272 19.52 35.13 -17.76
C ALA A 272 20.56 36.24 -17.51
N THR A 273 21.57 36.35 -18.37
CA THR A 273 22.65 37.35 -18.24
C THR A 273 22.42 38.59 -19.09
N ALA A 274 21.59 38.50 -20.13
CA ALA A 274 21.25 39.61 -21.00
C ALA A 274 19.75 39.94 -20.85
N ARG A 275 19.47 40.96 -20.05
CA ARG A 275 18.14 41.50 -19.84
C ARG A 275 17.64 42.21 -21.10
N ALA A 276 16.37 41.99 -21.43
CA ALA A 276 15.66 42.65 -22.53
C ALA A 276 14.72 43.77 -22.07
N GLY A 277 14.19 43.68 -20.84
CA GLY A 277 13.20 44.62 -20.31
C GLY A 277 12.44 44.05 -19.10
N ILE A 278 11.59 44.87 -18.49
CA ILE A 278 10.61 44.42 -17.47
C ILE A 278 9.25 44.31 -18.15
N MET A 279 8.66 43.12 -18.09
CA MET A 279 7.39 42.80 -18.71
C MET A 279 6.22 43.36 -17.89
N PRO A 280 5.22 44.01 -18.49
CA PRO A 280 4.04 44.50 -17.79
C PRO A 280 3.20 43.36 -17.20
N VAL A 281 2.62 43.59 -16.01
CA VAL A 281 1.62 42.67 -15.44
C VAL A 281 0.43 42.55 -16.38
N GLY A 282 -0.03 41.31 -16.60
CA GLY A 282 -1.13 40.99 -17.50
C GLY A 282 -0.73 40.82 -18.97
N GLU A 283 0.54 41.05 -19.33
CA GLU A 283 1.06 40.75 -20.68
C GLU A 283 0.80 39.28 -21.02
N ARG A 284 0.19 39.03 -22.19
CA ARG A 284 -0.20 37.69 -22.62
C ARG A 284 0.99 36.94 -23.21
N LEU A 285 1.07 35.64 -22.93
CA LEU A 285 2.19 34.79 -23.28
C LEU A 285 1.71 33.58 -24.08
N GLU A 286 2.37 33.30 -25.19
CA GLU A 286 2.37 32.00 -25.87
C GLU A 286 3.56 31.20 -25.35
N LEU A 287 3.33 30.01 -24.81
CA LEU A 287 4.39 29.16 -24.26
C LEU A 287 5.05 28.37 -25.39
N VAL A 288 6.37 28.52 -25.54
CA VAL A 288 7.11 27.88 -26.64
C VAL A 288 7.92 26.68 -26.14
N ALA A 289 8.71 26.87 -25.08
CA ALA A 289 9.68 25.88 -24.61
C ALA A 289 10.10 26.10 -23.16
N ARG A 290 10.72 25.11 -22.53
CA ARG A 290 11.42 25.29 -21.25
C ARG A 290 12.93 25.16 -21.37
N GLN A 291 13.66 25.78 -20.45
CA GLN A 291 15.08 25.53 -20.24
C GLN A 291 15.34 24.04 -19.90
N PRO A 292 16.45 23.43 -20.36
CA PRO A 292 16.82 22.06 -20.02
C PRO A 292 17.30 21.94 -18.58
N GLY A 293 17.17 20.72 -18.02
CA GLY A 293 17.66 20.36 -16.69
C GLY A 293 16.60 20.41 -15.60
N ASP A 294 16.93 19.81 -14.46
CA ASP A 294 16.01 19.64 -13.32
C ASP A 294 15.86 20.92 -12.48
N ALA A 295 16.85 21.82 -12.57
CA ALA A 295 16.84 23.14 -11.93
C ALA A 295 16.37 24.26 -12.87
N ALA A 296 15.71 23.92 -13.98
CA ALA A 296 15.24 24.88 -14.97
C ALA A 296 14.12 25.76 -14.38
N THR A 297 14.27 27.08 -14.46
CA THR A 297 13.22 28.04 -14.06
C THR A 297 12.75 28.93 -15.21
N LEU A 298 13.47 28.93 -16.33
CA LEU A 298 13.15 29.80 -17.46
C LEU A 298 12.26 29.09 -18.50
N VAL A 299 11.20 29.79 -18.90
CA VAL A 299 10.32 29.45 -20.00
C VAL A 299 10.56 30.40 -21.17
N LEU A 300 10.70 29.86 -22.38
CA LEU A 300 10.66 30.64 -23.62
C LEU A 300 9.20 30.97 -23.93
N VAL A 301 8.91 32.26 -23.98
CA VAL A 301 7.58 32.79 -24.26
C VAL A 301 7.62 33.71 -25.47
N ARG A 302 6.49 33.79 -26.16
CA ARG A 302 6.29 34.71 -27.29
C ARG A 302 5.06 35.59 -27.03
N GLY A 303 5.13 36.82 -27.48
CA GLY A 303 3.99 37.75 -27.46
C GLY A 303 4.11 38.81 -28.54
N VAL A 304 3.36 39.91 -28.40
CA VAL A 304 3.32 40.96 -29.42
C VAL A 304 4.65 41.73 -29.43
N GLY A 305 5.50 41.43 -30.41
CA GLY A 305 6.80 42.10 -30.58
C GLY A 305 7.91 41.57 -29.68
N PHE A 306 7.79 40.36 -29.12
CA PHE A 306 8.87 39.75 -28.36
C PHE A 306 8.86 38.21 -28.41
N GLU A 307 10.04 37.63 -28.26
CA GLU A 307 10.29 36.22 -27.94
C GLU A 307 11.44 36.20 -26.92
N LEU A 308 11.18 35.80 -25.68
CA LEU A 308 12.13 35.96 -24.56
C LEU A 308 12.05 34.79 -23.57
N PHE A 309 13.10 34.62 -22.78
CA PHE A 309 13.10 33.76 -21.61
C PHE A 309 12.60 34.53 -20.38
N VAL A 310 11.69 33.93 -19.63
CA VAL A 310 11.09 34.51 -18.41
C VAL A 310 11.08 33.44 -17.33
N ASP A 311 11.28 33.83 -16.07
CA ASP A 311 11.09 32.90 -14.95
C ASP A 311 9.59 32.55 -14.83
N TYR A 312 9.23 31.27 -14.95
CA TYR A 312 7.82 30.87 -14.97
C TYR A 312 7.08 31.24 -13.67
N ARG A 313 7.80 31.44 -12.55
CA ARG A 313 7.23 31.86 -11.25
C ARG A 313 6.68 33.29 -11.28
N ASN A 314 7.06 34.08 -12.29
CA ASN A 314 6.53 35.44 -12.52
C ASN A 314 5.26 35.44 -13.40
N THR A 315 4.72 34.26 -13.70
CA THR A 315 3.54 34.06 -14.55
C THR A 315 2.44 33.33 -13.77
N ASN A 316 1.30 33.07 -14.41
CA ASN A 316 0.27 32.15 -13.89
C ASN A 316 0.45 30.70 -14.35
N ILE A 317 1.58 30.34 -14.97
CA ILE A 317 1.89 28.99 -15.43
C ILE A 317 2.20 28.10 -14.21
N THR A 318 1.60 26.92 -14.13
CA THR A 318 1.88 25.97 -13.05
C THR A 318 3.19 25.21 -13.28
N PRO A 319 3.82 24.63 -12.23
CA PRO A 319 5.00 23.77 -12.41
C PRO A 319 4.75 22.61 -13.38
N GLU A 320 3.55 22.02 -13.37
CA GLU A 320 3.19 20.91 -14.25
C GLU A 320 3.10 21.37 -15.71
N GLN A 321 2.48 22.53 -15.97
CA GLN A 321 2.47 23.12 -17.31
C GLN A 321 3.88 23.43 -17.79
N PHE A 322 4.74 23.99 -16.92
CA PHE A 322 6.13 24.26 -17.25
C PHE A 322 6.88 22.97 -17.60
N LEU A 323 6.73 21.91 -16.80
CA LEU A 323 7.39 20.62 -17.03
C LEU A 323 6.87 19.89 -18.28
N ALA A 324 5.61 20.10 -18.65
CA ALA A 324 5.01 19.56 -19.87
C ALA A 324 5.54 20.22 -21.15
N LEU A 325 6.18 21.40 -21.08
CA LEU A 325 6.79 22.05 -22.23
C LEU A 325 8.00 21.27 -22.73
N ARG A 326 8.18 21.28 -24.05
CA ARG A 326 9.40 20.74 -24.69
C ARG A 326 10.62 21.52 -24.24
N SER A 327 11.73 20.83 -24.00
CA SER A 327 13.01 21.49 -23.75
C SER A 327 13.54 22.22 -24.99
N VAL A 328 14.13 23.40 -24.79
CA VAL A 328 14.76 24.21 -25.86
C VAL A 328 16.02 23.56 -26.46
N GLY A 329 16.60 22.56 -25.78
CA GLY A 329 17.80 21.85 -26.24
C GLY A 329 17.52 21.08 -27.54
N GLY A 330 17.73 21.74 -28.68
CA GLY A 330 17.42 21.19 -30.01
C GLY A 330 16.48 22.06 -30.84
N MET A 331 15.96 23.16 -30.29
CA MET A 331 15.16 24.13 -31.05
C MET A 331 16.01 25.33 -31.45
N ARG A 332 15.81 25.78 -32.70
CA ARG A 332 16.38 27.05 -33.16
C ARG A 332 15.48 28.18 -32.67
N VAL A 333 15.97 28.95 -31.72
CA VAL A 333 15.27 30.08 -31.10
C VAL A 333 15.97 31.38 -31.49
N ASP A 334 15.21 32.46 -31.64
CA ASP A 334 15.76 33.79 -31.97
C ASP A 334 15.18 34.83 -31.01
N PRO A 335 15.62 34.84 -29.73
CA PRO A 335 15.06 35.73 -28.73
C PRO A 335 15.30 37.19 -29.11
N ARG A 336 14.22 37.98 -29.08
CA ARG A 336 14.22 39.39 -29.51
C ARG A 336 13.14 40.17 -28.78
N CYS A 337 13.35 41.47 -28.64
CA CYS A 337 12.43 42.38 -27.99
C CYS A 337 12.31 43.66 -28.81
N SER A 338 11.11 43.97 -29.29
CA SER A 338 10.76 45.22 -29.98
C SER A 338 9.46 45.83 -29.44
N ALA A 339 8.97 45.34 -28.31
CA ALA A 339 7.85 45.90 -27.59
C ALA A 339 8.25 47.25 -26.93
N ALA A 340 7.27 48.08 -26.60
CA ALA A 340 7.51 49.43 -26.07
C ALA A 340 8.20 49.46 -24.68
N TRP A 341 8.19 48.35 -23.96
CA TRP A 341 8.80 48.19 -22.63
C TRP A 341 10.21 47.58 -22.66
N CYS A 342 10.72 47.24 -23.86
CA CYS A 342 12.09 46.74 -24.03
C CYS A 342 13.12 47.85 -23.79
N ASP A 343 14.28 47.48 -23.24
CA ASP A 343 15.44 48.35 -23.02
C ASP A 343 16.32 48.49 -24.28
#